data_AF-A0A847DJB7-F1
#
_entry.id   AF-A0A847DJB7-F1
#
_cell.length_a   1.000
_cell.length_b   1.000
_cell.length_c   1.000
_cell.angle_alpha   90.00
_cell.angle_beta   90.00
_cell.angle_gamma   90.00
#
_symmetry.space_group_name_H-M   'P 1'
#
loop_
_entity.id
_entity.type
_entity.pdbx_description
1 polymer ?
#
loop_
_entity_poly.entity_id
_entity_poly.type
_entity_poly.pdbx_seq_one_letter_code
_entity_poly.pdbx_strand_id
1 'polypeptide(L)'
;MKKNLLLLTPVVLLITITIILLPNRLSAQDNVPLTWVTSKAEAVTKALSEGKYILLLAGASYCQHCYNMHYVVSETNNPPIKAVIEENYVPWYCDIMVSDEYKPYSTEPYIPLTCRIDPRDPEKFIDQSYGSYLNHEQTFYNRLLSGLGDIDSDGMPDAWERLNGLDALFNDAANDPDNDGLKNIDEYTAGTNPKNSDTDGDGMPDGWEVQYGLNPLVNDTDGDLDNDGWSNLKEYLKGTKPDDPKSRPTRTMPWLPLLLENN
;
A
#
# COMPACT_ATOMS: atom_id res chain seq x y z
N MET A 1 12.26 -62.17 -39.09
CA MET A 1 12.85 -60.96 -39.71
C MET A 1 12.51 -59.77 -38.83
N LYS A 2 13.51 -59.16 -38.18
CA LYS A 2 13.36 -57.95 -37.36
C LYS A 2 13.31 -56.72 -38.28
N LYS A 3 12.33 -55.83 -38.10
CA LYS A 3 12.39 -54.43 -38.54
C LYS A 3 11.92 -53.54 -37.39
N ASN A 4 12.77 -52.57 -37.07
CA ASN A 4 12.56 -51.53 -36.07
C ASN A 4 11.38 -50.62 -36.46
N LEU A 5 10.59 -50.21 -35.47
CA LEU A 5 9.87 -48.94 -35.53
C LEU A 5 9.99 -48.27 -34.16
N LEU A 6 10.77 -47.20 -34.13
CA LEU A 6 10.87 -46.27 -33.00
C LEU A 6 9.53 -45.54 -32.87
N LEU A 7 8.88 -45.65 -31.71
CA LEU A 7 7.82 -44.73 -31.29
C LEU A 7 8.28 -44.08 -29.98
N LEU A 8 8.54 -42.78 -30.10
CA LEU A 8 8.82 -41.85 -29.02
C LEU A 8 7.64 -41.87 -28.03
N THR A 9 7.91 -42.20 -26.76
CA THR A 9 6.96 -41.95 -25.68
C THR A 9 7.01 -40.48 -25.30
N PRO A 10 5.90 -39.73 -25.24
CA PRO A 10 5.93 -38.38 -24.73
C PRO A 10 6.08 -38.44 -23.20
N VAL A 11 7.18 -37.87 -22.70
CA VAL A 11 7.32 -37.50 -21.29
C VAL A 11 6.40 -36.30 -21.07
N VAL A 12 5.19 -36.57 -20.59
CA VAL A 12 4.32 -35.51 -20.05
C VAL A 12 4.92 -35.13 -18.70
N LEU A 13 5.69 -34.06 -18.71
CA LEU A 13 6.16 -33.36 -17.52
C LEU A 13 4.92 -32.77 -16.84
N LEU A 14 4.34 -33.50 -15.89
CA LEU A 14 3.37 -32.97 -14.95
C LEU A 14 4.10 -31.96 -14.06
N ILE A 15 4.19 -30.72 -14.52
CA ILE A 15 4.39 -29.58 -13.64
C ILE A 15 3.08 -29.48 -12.86
N THR A 16 3.05 -30.10 -11.68
CA THR A 16 2.05 -29.73 -10.67
C THR A 16 2.35 -28.29 -10.31
N ILE A 17 1.69 -27.36 -11.00
CA ILE A 17 1.50 -26.01 -10.52
C ILE A 17 0.74 -26.21 -9.22
N THR A 18 1.47 -26.20 -8.11
CA THR A 18 0.87 -25.92 -6.80
C THR A 18 0.40 -24.49 -6.92
N ILE A 19 -0.82 -24.31 -7.45
CA ILE A 19 -1.57 -23.07 -7.27
C ILE A 19 -1.68 -23.00 -5.75
N ILE A 20 -0.84 -22.16 -5.14
CA ILE A 20 -1.06 -21.71 -3.78
C ILE A 20 -2.33 -20.86 -3.93
N LEU A 21 -3.48 -21.53 -3.83
CA LEU A 21 -4.72 -20.89 -3.45
C LEU A 21 -4.41 -20.33 -2.06
N LEU A 22 -3.94 -19.08 -2.00
CA LEU A 22 -4.10 -18.30 -0.79
C LEU A 22 -5.59 -18.40 -0.49
N PRO A 23 -6.00 -19.02 0.63
CA PRO A 23 -7.40 -19.19 0.90
C PRO A 23 -8.01 -17.78 0.92
N ASN A 24 -9.10 -17.59 0.19
CA ASN A 24 -10.08 -16.55 0.51
C ASN A 24 -10.45 -16.76 1.99
N ARG A 25 -9.72 -16.10 2.88
CA ARG A 25 -9.84 -16.27 4.33
C ARG A 25 -10.27 -14.93 4.91
N LEU A 26 -11.50 -14.52 4.60
CA LEU A 26 -12.28 -13.76 5.58
C LEU A 26 -12.52 -14.71 6.76
N SER A 27 -11.54 -14.80 7.65
CA SER A 27 -11.63 -15.62 8.86
C SER A 27 -11.13 -14.78 10.02
N ALA A 28 -11.62 -15.08 11.23
CA ALA A 28 -11.39 -14.36 12.48
C ALA A 28 -9.91 -14.02 12.87
N GLN A 29 -8.94 -14.33 12.02
CA GLN A 29 -7.54 -13.91 12.08
C GLN A 29 -7.35 -12.40 11.84
N ASP A 30 -8.19 -11.75 11.04
CA ASP A 30 -7.98 -10.37 10.59
C ASP A 30 -7.97 -9.33 11.73
N ASN A 31 -8.57 -9.66 12.89
CA ASN A 31 -8.63 -8.82 14.10
C ASN A 31 -7.49 -9.05 15.11
N VAL A 32 -6.53 -9.94 14.83
CA VAL A 32 -5.38 -10.15 15.72
C VAL A 32 -4.25 -9.20 15.30
N PRO A 33 -3.82 -8.23 16.13
CA PRO A 33 -2.73 -7.32 15.75
C PRO A 33 -1.44 -8.06 15.44
N LEU A 34 -0.60 -7.47 14.59
CA LEU A 34 0.76 -7.92 14.32
C LEU A 34 1.52 -8.12 15.63
N THR A 35 2.23 -9.24 15.72
CA THR A 35 3.09 -9.52 16.86
C THR A 35 4.47 -8.95 16.62
N TRP A 36 4.72 -7.77 17.18
CA TRP A 36 6.04 -7.12 17.15
C TRP A 36 6.96 -7.70 18.21
N VAL A 37 8.12 -8.20 17.79
CA VAL A 37 9.21 -8.54 18.71
C VAL A 37 9.91 -7.26 19.16
N THR A 38 10.61 -7.30 20.29
CA THR A 38 11.22 -6.09 20.90
C THR A 38 12.74 -6.15 21.00
N SER A 39 13.37 -7.25 20.56
CA SER A 39 14.83 -7.39 20.52
C SER A 39 15.33 -7.95 19.20
N LYS A 40 16.53 -7.53 18.81
CA LYS A 40 17.25 -8.05 17.63
C LYS A 40 17.41 -9.57 17.72
N ALA A 41 17.79 -10.09 18.88
CA ALA A 41 18.05 -11.52 19.06
C ALA A 41 16.80 -12.37 18.80
N GLU A 42 15.64 -11.91 19.28
CA GLU A 42 14.35 -12.56 19.03
C GLU A 42 13.95 -12.45 17.56
N ALA A 43 14.09 -11.26 16.96
CA ALA A 43 13.80 -11.02 15.55
C ALA A 43 14.59 -11.97 14.63
N VAL A 44 15.90 -12.10 14.86
CA VAL A 44 16.78 -12.99 14.10
C VAL A 44 16.38 -14.45 14.27
N THR A 45 16.16 -14.90 15.51
CA THR A 45 15.79 -16.29 15.78
C THR A 45 14.49 -16.66 15.08
N LYS A 46 13.48 -15.80 15.20
CA LYS A 46 12.16 -16.03 14.60
C LYS A 46 12.22 -15.99 13.08
N ALA A 47 12.90 -14.99 12.50
CA ALA A 47 13.04 -14.83 11.06
C ALA A 47 13.76 -16.01 10.40
N LEU A 48 14.84 -16.52 11.02
CA LEU A 48 15.51 -17.75 10.57
C LEU A 48 14.60 -18.98 10.61
N SER A 49 13.77 -19.10 11.66
CA SER A 49 12.86 -20.24 11.82
C SER A 49 11.68 -20.22 10.85
N GLU A 50 11.21 -19.03 10.49
CA GLU A 50 10.07 -18.82 9.59
C GLU A 50 10.48 -18.62 8.12
N GLY A 51 11.77 -18.46 7.85
CA GLY A 51 12.27 -18.20 6.49
C GLY A 51 11.93 -16.80 5.98
N LYS A 52 11.79 -15.82 6.88
CA LYS A 52 11.35 -14.45 6.59
C LYS A 52 12.48 -13.45 6.71
N TYR A 53 12.30 -12.25 6.16
CA TYR A 53 13.16 -11.11 6.46
C TYR A 53 12.78 -10.47 7.80
N ILE A 54 13.61 -9.58 8.32
CA ILE A 54 13.25 -8.75 9.49
C ILE A 54 12.85 -7.37 8.98
N LEU A 55 11.72 -6.88 9.47
CA LEU A 55 11.29 -5.49 9.31
C LEU A 55 11.55 -4.76 10.63
N LEU A 56 12.58 -3.94 10.69
CA LEU A 56 12.85 -3.07 11.83
C LEU A 56 12.05 -1.77 11.67
N LEU A 57 11.30 -1.40 12.72
CA LEU A 57 10.80 -0.05 12.94
C LEU A 57 11.42 0.49 14.23
N ALA A 58 12.37 1.42 14.11
CA ALA A 58 12.94 2.12 15.24
C ALA A 58 12.31 3.51 15.38
N GLY A 59 11.70 3.77 16.53
CA GLY A 59 10.91 4.97 16.77
C GLY A 59 10.81 5.30 18.25
N ALA A 60 10.34 6.51 18.56
CA ALA A 60 10.06 6.90 19.94
C ALA A 60 8.57 6.69 20.24
N SER A 61 8.25 6.15 21.41
CA SER A 61 6.87 5.90 21.85
C SER A 61 5.99 7.15 21.94
N TYR A 62 6.57 8.34 22.06
CA TYR A 62 5.83 9.62 22.04
C TYR A 62 5.74 10.27 20.65
N CYS A 63 6.33 9.68 19.61
CA CYS A 63 6.28 10.22 18.26
C CYS A 63 4.99 9.76 17.56
N GLN A 64 4.14 10.70 17.17
CA GLN A 64 2.86 10.40 16.52
C GLN A 64 3.04 9.62 15.20
N HIS A 65 4.10 9.90 14.43
CA HIS A 65 4.39 9.16 13.21
C HIS A 65 4.85 7.72 13.47
N CYS A 66 5.62 7.50 14.54
CA CYS A 66 6.00 6.14 14.95
C CYS A 66 4.75 5.36 15.38
N TYR A 67 3.84 6.00 16.11
CA TYR A 67 2.57 5.43 16.50
C TYR A 67 1.72 5.05 15.28
N ASN A 68 1.54 5.98 14.33
CA ASN A 68 0.75 5.73 13.12
C ASN A 68 1.33 4.57 12.29
N MET A 69 2.64 4.54 12.05
CA MET A 69 3.23 3.44 11.28
C MET A 69 3.10 2.10 12.00
N HIS A 70 3.32 2.08 13.31
CA HIS A 70 3.29 0.85 14.12
C HIS A 70 1.87 0.28 14.24
N TYR A 71 0.87 1.13 14.48
CA TYR A 71 -0.48 0.69 14.87
C TYR A 71 -1.58 0.94 13.83
N VAL A 72 -1.34 1.81 12.84
CA VAL A 72 -2.33 2.13 11.81
C VAL A 72 -1.88 1.52 10.49
N VAL A 73 -0.78 2.01 9.90
CA VAL A 73 -0.34 1.61 8.56
C VAL A 73 0.00 0.11 8.49
N SER A 74 0.72 -0.41 9.49
CA SER A 74 1.11 -1.83 9.51
C SER A 74 -0.08 -2.78 9.67
N GLU A 75 -1.22 -2.30 10.17
CA GLU A 75 -2.42 -3.09 10.42
C GLU A 75 -3.48 -2.93 9.34
N THR A 76 -3.25 -2.05 8.35
CA THR A 76 -4.20 -1.79 7.27
C THR A 76 -4.40 -3.05 6.39
N ASN A 77 -5.66 -3.34 6.09
CA ASN A 77 -6.09 -4.44 5.19
C ASN A 77 -6.49 -3.94 3.79
N ASN A 78 -6.62 -2.63 3.61
CA ASN A 78 -6.86 -2.00 2.32
C ASN A 78 -5.95 -0.76 2.20
N PRO A 79 -4.79 -0.86 1.56
CA PRO A 79 -4.21 -2.06 0.92
C PRO A 79 -3.76 -3.11 1.96
N PRO A 80 -3.59 -4.41 1.61
CA PRO A 80 -3.39 -5.51 2.57
C PRO A 80 -1.96 -5.57 3.17
N ILE A 81 -1.47 -4.46 3.73
CA ILE A 81 -0.12 -4.32 4.29
C ILE A 81 0.15 -5.30 5.41
N LYS A 82 -0.84 -5.53 6.26
CA LYS A 82 -0.72 -6.52 7.33
C LYS A 82 -0.36 -7.90 6.78
N ALA A 83 -1.04 -8.34 5.73
CA ALA A 83 -0.78 -9.64 5.09
C ALA A 83 0.64 -9.70 4.50
N VAL A 84 1.11 -8.61 3.88
CA VAL A 84 2.50 -8.50 3.38
C VAL A 84 3.50 -8.73 4.50
N ILE A 85 3.30 -8.04 5.64
CA ILE A 85 4.16 -8.14 6.81
C ILE A 85 4.13 -9.57 7.35
N GLU A 86 2.95 -10.14 7.57
CA GLU A 86 2.80 -11.49 8.11
C GLU A 86 3.41 -12.57 7.20
N GLU A 87 3.34 -12.41 5.88
CA GLU A 87 3.87 -13.39 4.92
C GLU A 87 5.40 -13.30 4.79
N ASN A 88 5.96 -12.10 4.75
CA ASN A 88 7.34 -11.88 4.32
C ASN A 88 8.30 -11.48 5.45
N TYR A 89 7.79 -10.98 6.57
CA TYR A 89 8.58 -10.31 7.58
C TYR A 89 8.32 -10.82 9.00
N VAL A 90 9.36 -10.72 9.83
CA VAL A 90 9.22 -10.66 11.28
C VAL A 90 9.30 -9.18 11.69
N PRO A 91 8.20 -8.57 12.14
CA PRO A 91 8.20 -7.17 12.54
C PRO A 91 8.88 -7.00 13.91
N TRP A 92 9.87 -6.12 13.96
CA TRP A 92 10.65 -5.78 15.14
C TRP A 92 10.51 -4.28 15.44
N TYR A 93 9.94 -3.96 16.60
CA TYR A 93 9.83 -2.58 17.07
C TYR A 93 10.94 -2.29 18.07
N CYS A 94 11.77 -1.30 17.78
CA CYS A 94 12.84 -0.84 18.66
C CYS A 94 12.49 0.55 19.20
N ASP A 95 12.01 0.63 20.45
CA ASP A 95 11.82 1.92 21.11
C ASP A 95 13.19 2.53 21.45
N ILE A 96 13.53 3.61 20.76
CA ILE A 96 14.84 4.27 20.87
C ILE A 96 15.08 4.90 22.24
N MET A 97 14.03 5.06 23.05
CA MET A 97 14.13 5.61 24.39
C MET A 97 14.66 4.59 25.40
N VAL A 98 14.61 3.29 25.05
CA VAL A 98 14.96 2.18 25.95
C VAL A 98 15.98 1.21 25.35
N SER A 99 16.20 1.23 24.04
CA SER A 99 17.13 0.35 23.34
C SER A 99 17.94 1.10 22.29
N ASP A 100 19.20 0.67 22.10
CA ASP A 100 20.08 1.19 21.06
C ASP A 100 20.50 0.13 20.03
N GLU A 101 19.82 -1.02 20.02
CA GLU A 101 20.05 -2.10 19.07
C GLU A 101 19.81 -1.70 17.60
N TYR A 102 19.10 -0.59 17.37
CA TYR A 102 18.89 -0.02 16.03
C TYR A 102 20.12 0.73 15.48
N LYS A 103 21.05 1.18 16.33
CA LYS A 103 22.17 2.05 15.93
C LYS A 103 23.03 1.52 14.78
N PRO A 104 23.34 0.21 14.68
CA PRO A 104 24.09 -0.32 13.53
C PRO A 104 23.42 -0.06 12.17
N TYR A 105 22.10 0.15 12.16
CA TYR A 105 21.31 0.41 10.96
C TYR A 105 20.92 1.89 10.80
N SER A 106 21.52 2.79 11.59
CA SER A 106 21.27 4.23 11.47
C SER A 106 22.53 4.93 10.99
N THR A 107 22.54 5.36 9.73
CA THR A 107 23.57 6.24 9.15
C THR A 107 23.35 7.72 9.48
N GLU A 108 22.12 8.10 9.82
CA GLU A 108 21.70 9.47 10.15
C GLU A 108 21.08 9.55 11.55
N PRO A 109 20.99 10.73 12.18
CA PRO A 109 20.35 10.90 13.48
C PRO A 109 18.81 10.95 13.42
N TYR A 110 18.22 10.75 12.25
CA TYR A 110 16.79 10.91 12.03
C TYR A 110 16.01 9.65 12.42
N ILE A 111 14.81 9.89 12.96
CA ILE A 111 13.82 8.87 13.33
C ILE A 111 12.44 9.39 12.90
N PRO A 112 11.47 8.51 12.62
CA PRO A 112 11.55 7.05 12.64
C PRO A 112 12.49 6.47 11.57
N LEU A 113 13.12 5.34 11.89
CA LEU A 113 13.96 4.55 11.00
C LEU A 113 13.24 3.24 10.68
N THR A 114 13.22 2.87 9.40
CA THR A 114 12.70 1.58 8.95
C THR A 114 13.79 0.85 8.17
N CYS A 115 14.03 -0.41 8.48
CA CYS A 115 15.04 -1.22 7.80
C CYS A 115 14.54 -2.59 7.45
N ARG A 116 14.98 -3.09 6.31
CA ARG A 116 14.89 -4.50 5.97
C ARG A 116 16.22 -5.18 6.21
N ILE A 117 16.20 -6.29 6.95
CA ILE A 117 17.42 -7.00 7.38
C ILE A 117 17.31 -8.47 6.98
N ASP A 118 18.40 -9.01 6.40
CA ASP A 118 18.56 -10.44 6.19
C ASP A 118 18.97 -11.10 7.51
N PRO A 119 18.18 -12.04 8.06
CA PRO A 119 18.52 -12.67 9.33
C PRO A 119 19.79 -13.54 9.26
N ARG A 120 20.31 -13.84 8.06
CA ARG A 120 21.58 -14.56 7.85
C ARG A 120 22.81 -13.65 7.96
N ASP A 121 22.64 -12.34 7.78
CA ASP A 121 23.67 -11.31 8.01
C ASP A 121 23.08 -10.14 8.81
N PRO A 122 22.71 -10.36 10.09
CA PRO A 122 21.91 -9.42 10.86
C PRO A 122 22.70 -8.19 11.32
N GLU A 123 23.97 -8.05 10.94
CA GLU A 123 24.76 -6.85 11.21
C GLU A 123 24.61 -5.78 10.12
N LYS A 124 23.88 -6.09 9.04
CA LYS A 124 23.65 -5.19 7.92
C LYS A 124 22.18 -5.10 7.57
N PHE A 125 21.78 -3.93 7.08
CA PHE A 125 20.49 -3.78 6.41
C PHE A 125 20.67 -4.07 4.91
N ILE A 126 19.63 -4.65 4.31
CA ILE A 126 19.48 -4.72 2.85
C ILE A 126 19.18 -3.31 2.35
N ASP A 127 18.24 -2.64 3.02
CA ASP A 127 17.84 -1.28 2.72
C ASP A 127 17.26 -0.59 3.97
N GLN A 128 17.31 0.74 4.00
CA GLN A 128 16.87 1.56 5.12
C GLN A 128 16.20 2.85 4.63
N SER A 129 15.29 3.40 5.44
CA SER A 129 14.68 4.70 5.23
C SER A 129 14.48 5.46 6.52
N TYR A 130 14.58 6.78 6.41
CA TYR A 130 14.20 7.70 7.45
C TYR A 130 12.82 8.25 7.11
N GLY A 131 12.00 8.49 8.12
CA GLY A 131 10.80 9.30 7.92
C GLY A 131 11.19 10.73 7.52
N SER A 132 11.01 11.11 6.25
CA SER A 132 11.11 12.51 5.79
C SER A 132 9.86 13.30 6.16
N TYR A 133 9.96 14.48 6.79
CA TYR A 133 8.84 15.31 7.32
C TYR A 133 7.57 15.47 6.45
N LEU A 134 7.62 15.10 5.17
CA LEU A 134 6.49 14.96 4.26
C LEU A 134 6.47 13.49 3.78
N ASN A 135 5.35 12.78 3.99
CA ASN A 135 5.02 11.45 3.42
C ASN A 135 5.67 10.19 4.10
N HIS A 136 5.72 10.13 5.44
CA HIS A 136 6.27 8.97 6.20
C HIS A 136 5.56 7.64 5.91
N GLU A 137 4.24 7.68 5.86
CA GLU A 137 3.38 6.49 5.77
C GLU A 137 3.48 5.87 4.36
N GLN A 138 3.47 6.72 3.32
CA GLN A 138 3.68 6.32 1.93
C GLN A 138 5.09 5.77 1.68
N THR A 139 6.11 6.38 2.30
CA THR A 139 7.49 5.90 2.16
C THR A 139 7.68 4.53 2.83
N PHE A 140 7.02 4.30 3.97
CA PHE A 140 7.00 3.00 4.63
C PHE A 140 6.27 1.94 3.79
N TYR A 141 5.12 2.32 3.21
CA TYR A 141 4.34 1.51 2.28
C TYR A 141 5.15 1.04 1.06
N ASN A 142 5.71 1.99 0.29
CA ASN A 142 6.48 1.69 -0.91
C ASN A 142 7.69 0.78 -0.62
N ARG A 143 8.29 0.88 0.58
CA ARG A 143 9.47 0.08 0.93
C ARG A 143 9.17 -1.35 1.35
N LEU A 144 8.08 -1.56 2.09
CA LEU A 144 7.60 -2.92 2.42
C LEU A 144 7.48 -3.80 1.19
N LEU A 145 7.09 -3.17 0.07
CA LEU A 145 6.76 -3.81 -1.19
C LEU A 145 7.98 -3.84 -2.14
N SER A 146 8.71 -2.73 -2.33
CA SER A 146 9.88 -2.64 -3.25
C SER A 146 10.99 -3.66 -3.03
N GLY A 147 11.04 -4.26 -1.84
CA GLY A 147 11.99 -5.30 -1.52
C GLY A 147 11.71 -6.67 -2.15
N LEU A 148 10.52 -6.89 -2.68
CA LEU A 148 9.99 -8.23 -2.97
C LEU A 148 10.20 -8.69 -4.42
N GLY A 149 11.03 -7.97 -5.18
CA GLY A 149 11.25 -8.21 -6.61
C GLY A 149 10.39 -7.30 -7.48
N ASP A 150 10.82 -7.09 -8.72
CA ASP A 150 10.14 -6.39 -9.81
C ASP A 150 10.63 -7.09 -11.09
N ILE A 151 10.05 -8.26 -11.35
CA ILE A 151 10.55 -9.26 -12.30
C ILE A 151 10.37 -8.83 -13.75
N ASP A 152 9.40 -7.97 -14.02
CA ASP A 152 9.13 -7.36 -15.32
C ASP A 152 9.69 -5.93 -15.46
N SER A 153 10.22 -5.37 -14.36
CA SER A 153 10.91 -4.08 -14.30
C SER A 153 10.02 -2.90 -14.69
N ASP A 154 8.76 -2.93 -14.28
CA ASP A 154 7.79 -1.87 -14.56
C ASP A 154 7.66 -0.81 -13.46
N GLY A 155 8.38 -1.02 -12.34
CA GLY A 155 8.42 -0.12 -11.20
C GLY A 155 7.44 -0.49 -10.09
N MET A 156 6.62 -1.53 -10.29
CA MET A 156 5.77 -2.11 -9.27
C MET A 156 6.41 -3.39 -8.70
N PRO A 157 6.26 -3.65 -7.40
CA PRO A 157 6.84 -4.86 -6.84
C PRO A 157 5.96 -6.08 -7.07
N ASP A 158 6.60 -7.18 -7.46
CA ASP A 158 6.06 -8.53 -7.65
C ASP A 158 4.96 -8.93 -6.65
N ALA A 159 5.21 -8.66 -5.37
CA ALA A 159 4.29 -9.03 -4.30
C ALA A 159 3.08 -8.10 -4.22
N TRP A 160 3.28 -6.81 -4.46
CA TRP A 160 2.18 -5.85 -4.53
C TRP A 160 1.25 -6.18 -5.70
N GLU A 161 1.81 -6.49 -6.87
CA GLU A 161 1.04 -6.87 -8.03
C GLU A 161 0.20 -8.12 -7.75
N ARG A 162 0.82 -9.18 -7.22
CA ARG A 162 0.10 -10.41 -6.86
C ARG A 162 -1.00 -10.18 -5.83
N LEU A 163 -0.78 -9.31 -4.85
CA LEU A 163 -1.77 -8.99 -3.81
C LEU A 163 -2.96 -8.20 -4.35
N ASN A 164 -2.71 -7.29 -5.30
CA ASN A 164 -3.76 -6.55 -5.99
C ASN A 164 -4.30 -7.30 -7.23
N GLY A 165 -3.87 -8.55 -7.42
CA GLY A 165 -4.32 -9.43 -8.48
C GLY A 165 -3.87 -9.01 -9.88
N LEU A 166 -2.84 -8.19 -10.00
CA LEU A 166 -2.11 -7.90 -11.23
C LEU A 166 -1.14 -9.05 -11.58
N ASP A 167 -0.51 -8.97 -12.75
CA ASP A 167 0.42 -10.00 -13.24
C ASP A 167 1.86 -9.51 -13.20
N ALA A 168 2.59 -9.91 -12.15
CA ALA A 168 4.00 -9.56 -11.96
C ALA A 168 4.93 -9.90 -13.14
N LEU A 169 4.51 -10.80 -14.05
CA LEU A 169 5.33 -11.15 -15.21
C LEU A 169 5.14 -10.21 -16.40
N PHE A 170 4.26 -9.22 -16.30
CA PHE A 170 3.85 -8.39 -17.41
C PHE A 170 3.71 -6.92 -17.02
N ASN A 171 4.47 -6.07 -17.72
CA ASN A 171 4.47 -4.63 -17.50
C ASN A 171 3.06 -4.05 -17.72
N ASP A 172 2.35 -3.88 -16.61
CA ASP A 172 0.99 -3.34 -16.56
C ASP A 172 0.91 -2.04 -15.76
N ALA A 173 2.04 -1.49 -15.32
CA ALA A 173 2.18 -0.18 -14.67
C ALA A 173 1.34 0.96 -15.29
N ALA A 174 1.16 0.96 -16.61
CA ALA A 174 0.41 2.00 -17.32
C ALA A 174 -1.09 1.69 -17.52
N ASN A 175 -1.56 0.52 -17.09
CA ASN A 175 -2.96 0.12 -17.18
C ASN A 175 -3.78 0.76 -16.05
N ASP A 176 -5.07 0.81 -16.27
CA ASP A 176 -6.10 1.34 -15.36
C ASP A 176 -7.27 0.32 -15.36
N PRO A 177 -7.20 -0.75 -14.54
CA PRO A 177 -8.12 -1.87 -14.62
C PRO A 177 -9.54 -1.55 -14.13
N ASP A 178 -9.70 -0.62 -13.18
CA ASP A 178 -11.00 -0.19 -12.66
C ASP A 178 -11.57 1.05 -13.35
N ASN A 179 -10.78 1.72 -14.20
CA ASN A 179 -11.17 2.85 -15.06
C ASN A 179 -11.55 4.10 -14.27
N ASP A 180 -10.87 4.36 -13.16
CA ASP A 180 -11.09 5.53 -12.33
C ASP A 180 -10.19 6.72 -12.71
N GLY A 181 -9.22 6.48 -13.60
CA GLY A 181 -8.25 7.46 -14.09
C GLY A 181 -6.88 7.41 -13.41
N LEU A 182 -6.66 6.51 -12.45
CA LEU A 182 -5.40 6.26 -11.77
C LEU A 182 -4.77 4.97 -12.30
N LYS A 183 -3.51 5.04 -12.74
CA LYS A 183 -2.82 3.87 -13.31
C LYS A 183 -2.26 2.99 -12.21
N ASN A 184 -2.02 1.71 -12.48
CA ASN A 184 -1.41 0.77 -11.54
C ASN A 184 -0.16 1.32 -10.82
N ILE A 185 0.74 2.02 -11.52
CA ILE A 185 1.94 2.60 -10.87
C ILE A 185 1.61 3.77 -9.94
N ASP A 186 0.60 4.56 -10.31
CA ASP A 186 0.14 5.69 -9.52
C ASP A 186 -0.69 5.19 -8.32
N GLU A 187 -1.48 4.13 -8.51
CA GLU A 187 -2.17 3.35 -7.49
C GLU A 187 -1.20 2.79 -6.45
N TYR A 188 -0.13 2.13 -6.91
CA TYR A 188 0.96 1.68 -6.05
C TYR A 188 1.57 2.86 -5.29
N THR A 189 1.77 4.00 -5.93
CA THR A 189 2.35 5.17 -5.29
C THR A 189 1.39 5.85 -4.31
N ALA A 190 0.07 5.79 -4.54
CA ALA A 190 -0.99 6.34 -3.69
C ALA A 190 -1.42 5.37 -2.58
N GLY A 191 -1.05 4.09 -2.70
CA GLY A 191 -1.46 3.03 -1.78
C GLY A 191 -2.91 2.59 -1.98
N THR A 192 -3.52 2.88 -3.13
CA THR A 192 -4.88 2.50 -3.49
C THR A 192 -4.92 1.10 -4.12
N ASN A 193 -6.11 0.62 -4.46
CA ASN A 193 -6.33 -0.71 -5.02
C ASN A 193 -6.67 -0.63 -6.52
N PRO A 194 -5.81 -1.11 -7.45
CA PRO A 194 -5.95 -0.93 -8.90
C PRO A 194 -7.13 -1.68 -9.54
N LYS A 195 -8.00 -2.28 -8.71
CA LYS A 195 -9.22 -2.98 -9.11
C LYS A 195 -10.45 -2.46 -8.38
N ASN A 196 -10.31 -1.38 -7.63
CA ASN A 196 -11.37 -0.75 -6.88
C ASN A 196 -11.26 0.76 -7.04
N SER A 197 -12.13 1.32 -7.88
CA SER A 197 -12.14 2.73 -8.26
C SER A 197 -12.40 3.73 -7.13
N ASP A 198 -12.52 3.30 -5.87
CA ASP A 198 -12.92 4.07 -4.68
C ASP A 198 -12.47 3.25 -3.46
N THR A 199 -11.20 3.40 -3.09
CA THR A 199 -10.51 2.56 -2.12
C THR A 199 -11.07 2.71 -0.71
N ASP A 200 -11.43 3.92 -0.30
CA ASP A 200 -11.97 4.18 1.02
C ASP A 200 -13.51 4.05 1.11
N GLY A 201 -14.19 3.96 -0.03
CA GLY A 201 -15.62 3.75 -0.16
C GLY A 201 -16.45 4.98 0.17
N ASP A 202 -15.90 6.18 -0.01
CA ASP A 202 -16.57 7.44 0.33
C ASP A 202 -17.45 8.00 -0.79
N GLY A 203 -17.31 7.46 -2.00
CA GLY A 203 -18.08 7.82 -3.19
C GLY A 203 -17.37 8.77 -4.13
N MET A 204 -16.13 9.18 -3.84
CA MET A 204 -15.21 9.85 -4.76
C MET A 204 -14.18 8.83 -5.29
N PRO A 205 -13.87 8.82 -6.59
CA PRO A 205 -12.89 7.88 -7.11
C PRO A 205 -11.44 8.24 -6.76
N ASP A 206 -10.59 7.23 -6.56
CA ASP A 206 -9.19 7.42 -6.15
C ASP A 206 -8.45 8.34 -7.13
N GLY A 207 -8.60 8.10 -8.43
CA GLY A 207 -8.02 8.92 -9.49
C GLY A 207 -8.49 10.38 -9.48
N TRP A 208 -9.75 10.63 -9.10
CA TRP A 208 -10.26 12.00 -8.96
C TRP A 208 -9.66 12.68 -7.72
N GLU A 209 -9.62 11.97 -6.60
CA GLU A 209 -9.06 12.49 -5.35
C GLU A 209 -7.58 12.83 -5.50
N VAL A 210 -6.78 11.91 -6.05
CA VAL A 210 -5.35 12.13 -6.30
C VAL A 210 -5.13 13.28 -7.28
N GLN A 211 -5.95 13.42 -8.31
CA GLN A 211 -5.86 14.54 -9.25
C GLN A 211 -6.00 15.90 -8.56
N TYR A 212 -6.86 16.01 -7.54
CA TYR A 212 -7.12 17.25 -6.81
C TYR A 212 -6.35 17.36 -5.48
N GLY A 213 -5.50 16.39 -5.15
CA GLY A 213 -4.67 16.40 -3.95
C GLY A 213 -5.43 16.07 -2.66
N LEU A 214 -6.57 15.40 -2.77
CA LEU A 214 -7.28 14.75 -1.67
C LEU A 214 -6.62 13.40 -1.34
N ASN A 215 -7.09 12.74 -0.28
CA ASN A 215 -6.50 11.51 0.20
C ASN A 215 -7.44 10.31 -0.03
N PRO A 216 -7.16 9.44 -1.02
CA PRO A 216 -8.04 8.34 -1.42
C PRO A 216 -8.14 7.18 -0.42
N LEU A 217 -7.53 7.33 0.76
CA LEU A 217 -7.52 6.32 1.82
C LEU A 217 -8.36 6.74 3.04
N VAL A 218 -9.02 7.90 3.00
CA VAL A 218 -9.77 8.45 4.13
C VAL A 218 -11.03 9.17 3.68
N ASN A 219 -12.16 8.77 4.26
CA ASN A 219 -13.45 9.39 3.94
C ASN A 219 -13.43 10.88 4.30
N ASP A 220 -13.31 11.73 3.29
CA ASP A 220 -13.21 13.18 3.44
C ASP A 220 -14.33 13.94 2.72
N THR A 221 -15.39 13.24 2.34
CA THR A 221 -16.62 13.76 1.69
C THR A 221 -17.19 15.09 2.22
N ASP A 222 -17.11 15.32 3.54
CA ASP A 222 -17.61 16.52 4.23
C ASP A 222 -16.57 17.66 4.32
N GLY A 223 -15.33 17.39 3.88
CA GLY A 223 -14.24 18.35 3.75
C GLY A 223 -14.53 19.41 2.68
N ASP A 224 -13.85 20.55 2.78
CA ASP A 224 -13.95 21.71 1.90
C ASP A 224 -12.52 22.19 1.63
N LEU A 225 -11.91 21.64 0.57
CA LEU A 225 -10.48 21.81 0.29
C LEU A 225 -10.11 23.28 -0.01
N ASP A 226 -10.97 24.02 -0.70
CA ASP A 226 -10.72 25.41 -1.10
C ASP A 226 -11.43 26.48 -0.24
N ASN A 227 -12.25 26.05 0.73
CA ASN A 227 -12.99 26.87 1.69
C ASN A 227 -14.06 27.78 1.03
N ASP A 228 -14.70 27.33 -0.04
CA ASP A 228 -15.76 28.08 -0.72
C ASP A 228 -17.18 27.79 -0.19
N GLY A 229 -17.30 26.82 0.73
CA GLY A 229 -18.53 26.41 1.38
C GLY A 229 -19.26 25.23 0.72
N TRP A 230 -18.69 24.62 -0.31
CA TRP A 230 -19.11 23.33 -0.85
C TRP A 230 -18.19 22.22 -0.34
N SER A 231 -18.73 21.00 -0.24
CA SER A 231 -17.92 19.86 0.20
C SER A 231 -17.35 19.12 -0.99
N ASN A 232 -16.20 18.48 -0.82
CA ASN A 232 -15.48 17.70 -1.85
C ASN A 232 -16.46 16.80 -2.64
N LEU A 233 -17.29 16.02 -1.93
CA LEU A 233 -18.27 15.11 -2.55
C LEU A 233 -19.31 15.87 -3.39
N LYS A 234 -19.78 17.03 -2.94
CA LYS A 234 -20.77 17.81 -3.72
C LYS A 234 -20.14 18.36 -4.99
N GLU A 235 -18.87 18.71 -4.95
CA GLU A 235 -18.14 19.21 -6.10
C GLU A 235 -17.88 18.11 -7.12
N TYR A 236 -17.44 16.93 -6.66
CA TYR A 236 -17.35 15.73 -7.48
C TYR A 236 -18.67 15.44 -8.20
N LEU A 237 -19.78 15.34 -7.45
CA LEU A 237 -21.12 15.07 -7.99
C LEU A 237 -21.63 16.15 -8.97
N LYS A 238 -21.03 17.35 -8.96
CA LYS A 238 -21.39 18.46 -9.84
C LYS A 238 -20.37 18.70 -10.95
N GLY A 239 -19.29 17.92 -10.98
CA GLY A 239 -18.19 18.09 -11.95
C GLY A 239 -17.48 19.42 -11.80
N THR A 240 -17.41 19.95 -10.57
CA THR A 240 -16.65 21.15 -10.25
C THR A 240 -15.30 20.78 -9.63
N LYS A 241 -14.47 21.79 -9.31
CA LYS A 241 -13.08 21.53 -8.92
C LYS A 241 -12.91 21.90 -7.45
N PRO A 242 -12.60 20.94 -6.57
CA PRO A 242 -12.51 21.19 -5.13
C PRO A 242 -11.30 22.02 -4.72
N ASP A 243 -10.37 22.27 -5.65
CA ASP A 243 -9.16 23.07 -5.44
C ASP A 243 -9.28 24.50 -5.98
N ASP A 244 -10.44 24.91 -6.52
CA ASP A 244 -10.66 26.24 -7.09
C ASP A 244 -11.98 26.86 -6.58
N PRO A 245 -11.94 27.87 -5.69
CA PRO A 245 -13.13 28.42 -5.03
C PRO A 245 -14.06 29.21 -5.98
N LYS A 246 -13.68 29.30 -7.27
CA LYS A 246 -14.52 29.84 -8.36
C LYS A 246 -15.22 28.75 -9.16
N SER A 247 -14.70 27.53 -9.11
CA SER A 247 -15.24 26.34 -9.76
C SER A 247 -16.19 25.66 -8.81
N ARG A 248 -17.41 26.19 -8.69
CA ARG A 248 -18.35 25.75 -7.66
C ARG A 248 -19.73 25.45 -8.21
N PRO A 249 -20.51 24.56 -7.54
CA PRO A 249 -21.86 24.26 -7.96
C PRO A 249 -22.72 25.52 -8.07
N THR A 250 -23.46 25.66 -9.17
CA THR A 250 -24.45 26.73 -9.26
C THR A 250 -25.50 26.51 -8.19
N ARG A 251 -25.69 27.51 -7.33
CA ARG A 251 -26.81 27.55 -6.38
C ARG A 251 -28.11 27.61 -7.19
N THR A 252 -28.67 26.47 -7.57
CA THR A 252 -30.00 26.42 -8.17
C THR A 252 -30.96 26.91 -7.10
N MET A 253 -31.32 28.20 -7.15
CA MET A 253 -32.41 28.74 -6.35
C MET A 253 -33.70 28.05 -6.84
N PRO A 254 -34.34 27.17 -6.06
CA PRO A 254 -35.55 26.47 -6.51
C PRO A 254 -36.75 27.42 -6.65
N TRP A 255 -36.57 28.71 -6.33
CA TRP A 255 -37.60 29.74 -6.27
C TRP A 255 -37.07 31.06 -6.81
N LEU A 256 -36.85 31.16 -8.12
CA LEU A 256 -37.08 32.44 -8.80
C LEU A 256 -38.44 32.33 -9.50
N PRO A 257 -39.51 32.98 -9.00
CA PRO A 257 -40.71 33.13 -9.80
C PRO A 257 -40.36 33.95 -11.05
N LEU A 258 -40.81 33.48 -12.22
CA LEU A 258 -40.87 34.22 -13.46
C LEU A 258 -41.55 35.59 -13.23
N LEU A 259 -40.75 36.64 -13.10
CA LEU A 259 -41.13 38.05 -13.12
C LEU A 259 -39.96 38.75 -13.84
N LEU A 260 -40.04 39.31 -15.04
CA LEU A 260 -41.13 39.83 -15.84
C LEU A 260 -40.68 39.79 -17.31
N GLU A 261 -41.41 39.09 -18.17
CA GLU A 261 -41.54 39.49 -19.57
C GLU A 261 -43.03 39.53 -19.88
N ASN A 262 -43.65 40.66 -19.53
CA ASN A 262 -44.88 41.14 -20.17
C ASN A 262 -45.01 42.65 -19.89
N ASN A 263 -44.88 43.40 -20.99
CA ASN A 263 -45.03 44.85 -21.22
C ASN A 263 -43.82 45.74 -20.95
#